data_AF-A0A8J3LEZ9-F1
#
_entry.id   AF-A0A8J3LEZ9-F1
#
_cell.length_a   1.000
_cell.length_b   1.000
_cell.length_c   1.000
_cell.angle_alpha   90.00
_cell.angle_beta   90.00
_cell.angle_gamma   90.00
#
_symmetry.space_group_name_H-M   'P 1'
#
loop_
_entity.id
_entity.type
_entity.pdbx_description
1 polymer ?
#
loop_
_entity_poly.entity_id
_entity_poly.type
_entity_poly.pdbx_seq_one_letter_code
_entity_poly.pdbx_strand_id
1 'polypeptide(L)'
;MAAVPDTSATELWIAAGAAAATAASTVAAFFAWRTTAAAKKVAEQANTIAETANSIAVSAAHTASAIAQVEHDRWHRELTPALRYELEKPNRLVDQVRLHIHLDGPVGLDGVDGLTVSVRDDGDHTPQVPGVNAPTAQELADTIWGPLRFKPHVDEADPVGRSVPRRPLPVGSYLVFALEASRAPRWIEQPDWERQYRNGRLRLIVTCEKTGYRPWHIPWESAIPID
;
A
#
# COMPACT_ATOMS: atom_id res chain seq x y z
N MET A 1 -25.14 -90.94 -72.05
CA MET A 1 -26.01 -89.90 -72.65
C MET A 1 -27.21 -89.77 -71.72
N ALA A 2 -27.43 -88.73 -70.91
CA ALA A 2 -26.86 -87.39 -70.78
C ALA A 2 -26.60 -87.05 -69.27
N ALA A 3 -25.76 -86.06 -69.00
CA ALA A 3 -25.42 -85.55 -67.68
C ALA A 3 -26.47 -84.56 -67.14
N VAL A 4 -26.72 -84.59 -65.84
CA VAL A 4 -27.32 -83.51 -65.04
C VAL A 4 -26.23 -83.05 -64.06
N PRO A 5 -25.91 -81.74 -63.95
CA PRO A 5 -24.90 -81.29 -62.99
C PRO A 5 -25.48 -81.26 -61.56
N ASP A 6 -24.75 -81.86 -60.63
CA ASP A 6 -25.07 -81.94 -59.20
C ASP A 6 -24.69 -80.63 -58.48
N THR A 7 -25.67 -80.00 -57.84
CA THR A 7 -25.62 -78.72 -57.11
C THR A 7 -25.13 -78.87 -55.66
N SER A 8 -24.21 -79.80 -55.39
CA SER A 8 -23.78 -80.14 -54.03
C SER A 8 -22.64 -79.27 -53.46
N ALA A 9 -22.12 -78.29 -54.21
CA ALA A 9 -20.98 -77.47 -53.77
C ALA A 9 -21.36 -76.16 -53.04
N THR A 10 -22.63 -75.75 -53.02
CA THR A 10 -23.04 -74.43 -52.52
C THR A 10 -23.62 -74.42 -51.10
N GLU A 11 -23.98 -75.56 -50.50
CA GLU A 11 -24.58 -75.59 -49.16
C GLU A 11 -23.58 -75.73 -48.01
N LEU A 12 -22.32 -76.05 -48.28
CA LEU A 12 -21.29 -76.27 -47.25
C LEU A 12 -20.69 -74.98 -46.64
N TRP A 13 -21.01 -73.80 -47.16
CA TRP A 13 -20.48 -72.52 -46.66
C TRP A 13 -21.44 -71.76 -45.72
N ILE A 14 -22.72 -72.14 -45.63
CA ILE A 14 -23.69 -71.40 -44.80
C ILE A 14 -23.70 -71.90 -43.33
N ALA A 15 -23.29 -73.14 -43.06
CA ALA A 15 -23.23 -73.65 -41.68
C ALA A 15 -22.01 -73.15 -40.87
N ALA A 16 -20.96 -72.64 -41.51
CA ALA A 16 -19.77 -72.12 -40.82
C ALA A 16 -19.89 -70.64 -40.41
N GLY A 17 -20.84 -69.90 -41.00
CA GLY A 17 -20.98 -68.44 -40.79
C GLY A 17 -21.79 -68.02 -39.55
N ALA A 18 -22.65 -68.90 -39.02
CA ALA A 18 -23.58 -68.52 -37.95
C ALA A 18 -23.02 -68.68 -36.52
N ALA A 19 -21.92 -69.44 -36.33
CA ALA A 19 -21.29 -69.62 -35.02
C ALA A 19 -20.21 -68.56 -34.71
N ALA A 20 -19.72 -67.84 -35.71
CA ALA A 20 -18.69 -66.80 -35.54
C ALA A 20 -19.27 -65.43 -35.15
N ALA A 21 -20.55 -65.17 -35.44
CA ALA A 21 -21.19 -63.87 -35.19
C ALA A 21 -21.70 -63.69 -33.73
N THR A 22 -21.96 -64.77 -33.00
CA THR A 22 -22.42 -64.75 -31.60
C THR A 22 -21.29 -64.84 -30.56
N ALA A 23 -20.10 -65.32 -30.96
CA ALA A 23 -18.91 -65.30 -30.11
C ALA A 23 -18.10 -63.99 -30.25
N ALA A 24 -18.15 -63.33 -31.41
CA ALA A 24 -17.47 -62.05 -31.63
C ALA A 24 -18.11 -60.89 -30.85
N SER A 25 -19.44 -60.91 -30.64
CA SER A 25 -20.18 -59.87 -29.92
C SER A 25 -20.01 -59.94 -28.40
N THR A 26 -19.80 -61.13 -27.82
CA THR A 26 -19.58 -61.32 -26.37
C THR A 26 -18.15 -61.01 -25.95
N VAL A 27 -17.16 -61.38 -26.76
CA VAL A 27 -15.74 -61.04 -26.52
C VAL A 27 -15.52 -59.53 -26.69
N ALA A 28 -16.10 -58.92 -27.74
CA ALA A 28 -16.07 -57.47 -27.92
C ALA A 28 -16.76 -56.73 -26.76
N ALA A 29 -17.91 -57.21 -26.27
CA ALA A 29 -18.59 -56.63 -25.11
C ALA A 29 -17.79 -56.79 -23.80
N PHE A 30 -17.10 -57.93 -23.60
CA PHE A 30 -16.26 -58.14 -22.41
C PHE A 30 -15.04 -57.23 -22.41
N PHE A 31 -14.35 -57.08 -23.55
CA PHE A 31 -13.24 -56.13 -23.67
C PHE A 31 -13.73 -54.67 -23.62
N ALA A 32 -14.90 -54.34 -24.15
CA ALA A 32 -15.53 -53.03 -24.02
C ALA A 32 -15.90 -52.70 -22.56
N TRP A 33 -16.39 -53.67 -21.79
CA TRP A 33 -16.70 -53.50 -20.37
C TRP A 33 -15.44 -53.28 -19.52
N ARG A 34 -14.37 -54.04 -19.77
CA ARG A 34 -13.09 -53.87 -19.05
C ARG A 34 -12.42 -52.54 -19.38
N THR A 35 -12.49 -52.08 -20.62
CA THR A 35 -11.93 -50.78 -21.04
C THR A 35 -12.74 -49.60 -20.49
N THR A 36 -14.07 -49.69 -20.44
CA THR A 36 -14.93 -48.66 -19.83
C THR A 36 -14.81 -48.61 -18.30
N ALA A 37 -14.69 -49.76 -17.62
CA ALA A 37 -14.45 -49.82 -16.18
C ALA A 37 -13.07 -49.25 -15.79
N ALA A 38 -12.02 -49.58 -16.56
CA ALA A 38 -10.70 -49.00 -16.39
C ALA A 38 -10.70 -47.48 -16.66
N ALA A 39 -11.39 -47.02 -17.70
CA ALA A 39 -11.53 -45.60 -18.02
C ALA A 39 -12.26 -44.82 -16.93
N LYS A 40 -13.32 -45.40 -16.34
CA LYS A 40 -14.05 -44.77 -15.23
C LYS A 40 -13.16 -44.59 -13.99
N LYS A 41 -12.38 -45.63 -13.64
CA LYS A 41 -11.44 -45.58 -12.50
C LYS A 41 -10.33 -44.55 -12.73
N VAL A 42 -9.81 -44.45 -13.96
CA VAL A 42 -8.82 -43.42 -14.35
C VAL A 42 -9.43 -42.02 -14.31
N ALA A 43 -10.69 -41.85 -14.72
CA ALA A 43 -11.39 -40.56 -14.66
C ALA A 43 -11.68 -40.13 -13.21
N GLU A 44 -12.10 -41.06 -12.35
CA GLU A 44 -12.29 -40.81 -10.91
C GLU A 44 -10.97 -40.41 -10.24
N GLN A 45 -9.87 -41.12 -10.55
CA GLN A 45 -8.52 -40.76 -10.09
C GLN A 45 -8.07 -39.40 -10.65
N ALA A 46 -8.36 -39.09 -11.91
CA ALA A 46 -8.03 -37.80 -12.50
C ALA A 46 -8.81 -36.65 -11.85
N ASN A 47 -10.08 -36.86 -11.50
CA ASN A 47 -10.91 -35.87 -10.83
C ASN A 47 -10.39 -35.56 -9.42
N THR A 48 -10.02 -36.58 -8.64
CA THR A 48 -9.45 -36.37 -7.31
C THR A 48 -8.07 -35.70 -7.37
N ILE A 49 -7.24 -36.05 -8.37
CA ILE A 49 -5.97 -35.36 -8.64
C ILE A 49 -6.22 -33.90 -9.01
N ALA A 50 -7.22 -33.60 -9.84
CA ALA A 50 -7.56 -32.24 -10.24
C ALA A 50 -8.09 -31.41 -9.06
N GLU A 51 -8.96 -31.97 -8.23
CA GLU A 51 -9.47 -31.32 -7.01
C GLU A 51 -8.35 -31.03 -6.01
N THR A 52 -7.45 -32.00 -5.81
CA THR A 52 -6.28 -31.85 -4.94
C THR A 52 -5.30 -30.81 -5.50
N ALA A 53 -5.04 -30.83 -6.81
CA ALA A 53 -4.19 -29.85 -7.47
C ALA A 53 -4.78 -28.44 -7.36
N ASN A 54 -6.10 -28.29 -7.51
CA ASN A 54 -6.79 -27.02 -7.37
C ASN A 54 -6.72 -26.49 -5.92
N SER A 55 -6.92 -27.34 -4.91
CA SER A 55 -6.84 -26.92 -3.51
C SER A 55 -5.42 -26.53 -3.10
N ILE A 56 -4.40 -27.23 -3.62
CA ILE A 56 -2.99 -26.87 -3.46
C ILE A 56 -2.69 -25.54 -4.15
N ALA A 57 -3.17 -25.35 -5.39
CA ALA A 57 -2.97 -24.11 -6.14
C ALA A 57 -3.60 -22.90 -5.43
N VAL A 58 -4.83 -23.05 -4.91
CA VAL A 58 -5.52 -22.02 -4.12
C VAL A 58 -4.75 -21.71 -2.84
N SER A 59 -4.33 -22.74 -2.09
CA SER A 59 -3.56 -22.56 -0.85
C SER A 59 -2.20 -21.90 -1.10
N ALA A 60 -1.53 -22.25 -2.19
CA ALA A 60 -0.28 -21.65 -2.64
C ALA A 60 -0.49 -20.18 -3.03
N ALA A 61 -1.57 -19.86 -3.74
CA ALA A 61 -1.92 -18.48 -4.11
C ALA A 61 -2.18 -17.61 -2.87
N HIS A 62 -2.92 -18.12 -1.88
CA HIS A 62 -3.12 -17.42 -0.61
C HIS A 62 -1.82 -17.20 0.15
N THR A 63 -0.94 -18.22 0.20
CA THR A 63 0.36 -18.13 0.86
C THR A 63 1.26 -17.11 0.15
N ALA A 64 1.31 -17.14 -1.18
CA ALA A 64 2.08 -16.19 -1.98
C ALA A 64 1.58 -14.74 -1.76
N SER A 65 0.27 -14.54 -1.69
CA SER A 65 -0.33 -13.24 -1.37
C SER A 65 0.04 -12.76 0.04
N ALA A 66 -0.03 -13.64 1.04
CA ALA A 66 0.37 -13.31 2.41
C ALA A 66 1.86 -12.97 2.52
N ILE A 67 2.74 -13.74 1.86
CA ILE A 67 4.18 -13.47 1.81
C ILE A 67 4.44 -12.15 1.09
N ALA A 68 3.79 -11.89 -0.04
CA ALA A 68 3.93 -10.63 -0.77
C ALA A 68 3.55 -9.42 0.09
N GLN A 69 2.49 -9.53 0.90
CA GLN A 69 2.09 -8.48 1.84
C GLN A 69 3.15 -8.25 2.93
N VAL A 70 3.70 -9.32 3.50
CA VAL A 70 4.76 -9.24 4.52
C VAL A 70 6.02 -8.59 3.95
N GLU A 71 6.42 -8.98 2.73
CA GLU A 71 7.57 -8.37 2.04
C GLU A 71 7.32 -6.89 1.74
N HIS A 72 6.10 -6.53 1.32
CA HIS A 72 5.74 -5.13 1.11
C HIS A 72 5.83 -4.31 2.41
N ASP A 73 5.33 -4.84 3.51
CA ASP A 73 5.41 -4.20 4.83
C ASP A 73 6.84 -4.16 5.37
N ARG A 74 7.68 -5.12 4.98
CA ARG A 74 9.11 -5.13 5.28
C ARG A 74 9.84 -4.04 4.51
N TRP A 75 9.66 -3.97 3.19
CA TRP A 75 10.26 -2.92 2.36
C TRP A 75 9.79 -1.53 2.76
N HIS A 76 8.52 -1.37 3.13
CA HIS A 76 8.01 -0.10 3.64
C HIS A 76 8.77 0.37 4.88
N ARG A 77 9.09 -0.55 5.80
CA ARG A 77 9.89 -0.25 6.99
C ARG A 77 11.36 -0.01 6.67
N GLU A 78 11.96 -0.86 5.85
CA GLU A 78 13.38 -0.76 5.46
C GLU A 78 13.69 0.52 4.65
N LEU A 79 12.72 1.04 3.90
CA LEU A 79 12.84 2.26 3.10
C LEU A 79 12.27 3.51 3.79
N THR A 80 12.04 3.45 5.10
CA THR A 80 11.56 4.61 5.88
C THR A 80 12.55 5.78 5.73
N PRO A 81 12.14 6.94 5.18
CA PRO A 81 13.03 8.07 4.93
C PRO A 81 13.81 8.51 6.18
N ALA A 82 15.13 8.56 6.06
CA ALA A 82 16.01 9.04 7.12
C ALA A 82 16.17 10.57 6.99
N LEU A 83 15.35 11.32 7.73
CA LEU A 83 15.36 12.77 7.69
C LEU A 83 16.24 13.36 8.79
N ARG A 84 17.08 14.33 8.43
CA ARG A 84 17.84 15.16 9.37
C ARG A 84 17.34 16.60 9.30
N TYR A 85 17.27 17.25 10.45
CA TYR A 85 16.68 18.56 10.63
C TYR A 85 17.68 19.50 11.26
N GLU A 86 17.76 20.73 10.74
CA GLU A 86 18.59 21.78 11.31
C GLU A 86 17.75 23.07 11.42
N LEU A 87 17.72 23.68 12.60
CA LEU A 87 17.10 24.98 12.84
C LEU A 87 18.19 26.03 12.97
N GLU A 88 18.16 27.02 12.09
CA GLU A 88 19.12 28.12 12.08
C GLU A 88 18.40 29.44 12.34
N LYS A 89 18.98 30.30 13.18
CA LYS A 89 18.57 31.69 13.35
C LYS A 89 19.62 32.59 12.69
N PRO A 90 19.45 32.99 11.42
CA PRO A 90 20.51 33.65 10.64
C PRO A 90 20.88 35.05 11.13
N ASN A 91 20.00 35.73 11.87
CA ASN A 91 20.28 37.03 12.46
C ASN A 91 19.53 37.21 13.78
N ARG A 92 20.21 37.78 14.79
CA ARG A 92 19.62 38.10 16.09
C ARG A 92 18.58 39.22 16.05
N LEU A 93 18.67 40.10 15.07
CA LEU A 93 17.79 41.27 14.91
C LEU A 93 16.51 40.96 14.11
N VAL A 94 16.41 39.76 13.53
CA VAL A 94 15.28 39.38 12.69
C VAL A 94 14.64 38.12 13.28
N ASP A 95 13.33 38.16 13.52
CA ASP A 95 12.55 37.02 14.02
C ASP A 95 12.27 35.98 12.93
N GLN A 96 13.28 35.67 12.12
CA GLN A 96 13.22 34.66 11.08
C GLN A 96 14.09 33.47 11.49
N VAL A 97 13.48 32.29 11.45
CA VAL A 97 14.17 31.01 11.65
C VAL A 97 14.14 30.27 10.32
N ARG A 98 15.20 29.53 10.00
CA ARG A 98 15.27 28.64 8.84
C ARG A 98 15.25 27.21 9.31
N LEU A 99 14.37 26.41 8.70
CA LEU A 99 14.34 24.97 8.88
C LEU A 99 14.94 24.31 7.65
N HIS A 100 16.02 23.57 7.85
CA HIS A 100 16.62 22.71 6.84
C HIS A 100 16.15 21.28 7.08
N ILE A 101 15.64 20.63 6.04
CA ILE A 101 15.29 19.21 6.07
C ILE A 101 16.10 18.49 5.00
N HIS A 102 16.99 17.61 5.46
CA HIS A 102 17.83 16.76 4.64
C HIS A 102 17.21 15.37 4.54
N LEU A 103 17.29 14.75 3.36
CA LEU A 103 17.00 13.33 3.20
C LEU A 103 18.32 12.57 3.07
N ASP A 104 18.76 11.90 4.13
CA ASP A 104 20.09 11.27 4.19
C ASP A 104 20.08 9.80 3.72
N GLY A 105 18.91 9.18 3.52
CA GLY A 105 18.77 7.79 3.12
C GLY A 105 17.37 7.25 3.40
N PRO A 106 17.19 5.94 3.60
CA PRO A 106 18.19 4.88 3.77
C PRO A 106 18.77 4.39 2.43
N VAL A 107 19.77 3.51 2.47
CA VAL A 107 20.29 2.83 1.27
C VAL A 107 19.16 2.07 0.59
N GLY A 108 18.96 2.29 -0.71
CA GLY A 108 17.84 1.73 -1.48
C GLY A 108 16.68 2.72 -1.69
N LEU A 109 16.65 3.82 -0.94
CA LEU A 109 15.85 5.00 -1.27
C LEU A 109 16.72 5.94 -2.12
N ASP A 110 16.20 6.41 -3.25
CA ASP A 110 16.81 7.42 -4.13
C ASP A 110 16.23 8.82 -3.89
N GLY A 111 15.02 8.88 -3.33
CA GLY A 111 14.31 10.10 -3.00
C GLY A 111 12.85 9.84 -2.69
N VAL A 112 12.16 10.91 -2.30
CA VAL A 112 10.70 10.94 -2.16
C VAL A 112 10.12 11.81 -3.27
N ASP A 113 8.99 11.37 -3.83
CA ASP A 113 8.28 12.09 -4.89
C ASP A 113 7.56 13.32 -4.31
N GLY A 114 7.24 13.26 -3.02
CA GLY A 114 6.58 14.32 -2.28
C GLY A 114 6.97 14.35 -0.81
N LEU A 115 7.40 15.51 -0.35
CA LEU A 115 7.61 15.85 1.05
C LEU A 115 6.69 17.02 1.37
N THR A 116 5.80 16.81 2.33
CA THR A 116 4.91 17.81 2.90
C THR A 116 5.30 18.02 4.35
N VAL A 117 5.40 19.26 4.80
CA VAL A 117 5.70 19.58 6.20
C VAL A 117 4.55 20.38 6.77
N SER A 118 4.09 19.99 7.95
CA SER A 118 3.03 20.70 8.68
C SER A 118 3.41 20.88 10.14
N VAL A 119 3.06 22.02 10.71
CA VAL A 119 3.07 22.23 12.16
C VAL A 119 2.02 21.31 12.77
N ARG A 120 2.43 20.56 13.80
CA ARG A 120 1.57 19.58 14.46
C ARG A 120 0.77 20.26 15.56
N ASP A 121 -0.48 19.85 15.68
CA ASP A 121 -1.39 20.28 16.73
C ASP A 121 -1.87 19.05 17.51
N ASP A 122 -1.38 18.91 18.75
CA ASP A 122 -1.66 17.76 19.62
C ASP A 122 -2.62 18.14 20.78
N GLY A 123 -3.07 19.39 20.84
CA GLY A 123 -3.82 19.92 21.97
C GLY A 123 -5.34 19.77 21.81
N ASP A 124 -6.03 19.59 22.94
CA ASP A 124 -7.46 19.86 23.00
C ASP A 124 -7.69 21.35 23.21
N HIS A 125 -8.23 22.03 22.20
CA HIS A 125 -8.50 23.47 22.21
C HIS A 125 -9.99 23.78 22.32
N THR A 126 -10.76 22.88 22.96
CA THR A 126 -12.19 23.09 23.20
C THR A 126 -12.43 24.48 23.84
N PRO A 127 -13.29 25.33 23.26
CA PRO A 127 -13.54 26.67 23.78
C PRO A 127 -14.03 26.60 25.23
N GLN A 128 -13.29 27.21 26.16
CA GLN A 128 -13.69 27.29 27.56
C GLN A 128 -14.60 28.49 27.86
N VAL A 129 -14.80 29.38 26.88
CA VAL A 129 -15.57 30.62 27.06
C VAL A 129 -16.83 30.59 26.19
N PRO A 130 -18.04 30.53 26.78
CA PRO A 130 -19.28 30.70 26.04
C PRO A 130 -19.53 32.18 25.73
N GLY A 131 -20.07 32.48 24.55
CA GLY A 131 -20.58 33.83 24.20
C GLY A 131 -20.24 34.29 22.78
N VAL A 132 -20.70 35.50 22.45
CA VAL A 132 -20.59 36.12 21.10
C VAL A 132 -19.13 36.35 20.66
N ASN A 133 -18.18 36.36 21.61
CA ASN A 133 -16.75 36.54 21.34
C ASN A 133 -15.97 35.22 21.28
N ALA A 134 -16.63 34.07 21.47
CA ALA A 134 -15.99 32.76 21.42
C ALA A 134 -15.32 32.54 20.05
N PRO A 135 -14.18 31.81 20.00
CA PRO A 135 -13.61 31.41 18.74
C PRO A 135 -14.53 30.43 18.02
N THR A 136 -14.64 30.59 16.71
CA THR A 136 -15.29 29.60 15.84
C THR A 136 -14.42 28.34 15.73
N ALA A 137 -15.01 27.22 15.31
CA ALA A 137 -14.27 25.98 15.07
C ALA A 137 -13.16 26.17 14.02
N GLN A 138 -13.42 26.98 12.99
CA GLN A 138 -12.42 27.30 11.96
C GLN A 138 -11.28 28.13 12.53
N GLU A 139 -11.58 29.14 13.34
CA GLU A 139 -10.56 29.95 14.00
C GLU A 139 -9.67 29.12 14.93
N LEU A 140 -10.23 28.16 15.68
CA LEU A 140 -9.45 27.21 16.47
C LEU A 140 -8.55 26.33 15.58
N ALA A 141 -9.10 25.82 14.47
CA ALA A 141 -8.38 24.97 13.53
C ALA A 141 -7.27 25.72 12.78
N ASP A 142 -7.44 27.02 12.51
CA ASP A 142 -6.44 27.87 11.87
C ASP A 142 -5.40 28.38 12.86
N THR A 143 -5.65 28.32 14.16
CA THR A 143 -4.66 28.79 15.14
C THR A 143 -3.44 27.87 15.15
N ILE A 144 -2.23 28.42 15.03
CA ILE A 144 -0.99 27.65 15.16
C ILE A 144 -0.62 27.55 16.62
N TRP A 145 -0.99 26.47 17.30
CA TRP A 145 -0.77 26.24 18.73
C TRP A 145 0.68 25.85 19.08
N GLY A 146 1.61 26.70 18.67
CA GLY A 146 3.04 26.48 18.85
C GLY A 146 3.82 27.76 18.71
N PRO A 147 5.13 27.73 18.97
CA PRO A 147 5.96 28.92 19.00
C PRO A 147 6.32 29.48 17.62
N LEU A 148 6.37 28.63 16.59
CA LEU A 148 6.73 29.02 15.22
C LEU A 148 5.70 28.50 14.23
N ARG A 149 5.58 29.22 13.11
CA ARG A 149 4.83 28.84 11.93
C ARG A 149 5.67 29.02 10.68
N PHE A 150 5.29 28.38 9.58
CA PHE A 150 5.84 28.74 8.27
C PHE A 150 5.47 30.17 7.94
N LYS A 151 6.41 30.91 7.36
CA LYS A 151 6.16 32.29 6.96
C LYS A 151 5.12 32.29 5.83
N PRO A 152 3.91 32.85 6.04
CA PRO A 152 2.83 32.73 5.07
C PRO A 152 3.24 33.23 3.68
N HIS A 153 2.84 32.49 2.65
CA HIS A 153 3.15 32.76 1.24
C HIS A 153 4.64 32.69 0.84
N VAL A 154 5.55 32.44 1.78
CA VAL A 154 6.96 32.16 1.48
C VAL A 154 7.15 30.66 1.36
N ASP A 155 7.97 30.23 0.40
CA ASP A 155 8.11 28.81 0.04
C ASP A 155 6.75 28.15 -0.27
N GLU A 156 5.78 28.94 -0.73
CA GLU A 156 4.38 28.54 -0.98
C GLU A 156 3.63 28.05 0.27
N ALA A 157 4.08 28.42 1.46
CA ALA A 157 3.36 28.14 2.70
C ALA A 157 1.92 28.67 2.63
N ASP A 158 1.01 27.92 3.26
CA ASP A 158 -0.40 28.30 3.32
C ASP A 158 -0.62 29.67 4.01
N PRO A 159 -1.79 30.31 3.83
CA PRO A 159 -2.04 31.66 4.36
C PRO A 159 -1.91 31.78 5.88
N VAL A 160 -2.03 30.66 6.60
CA VAL A 160 -1.99 30.60 8.06
C VAL A 160 -0.57 30.32 8.57
N GLY A 161 0.27 29.70 7.73
CA GLY A 161 1.61 29.23 8.05
C GLY A 161 1.63 27.83 8.66
N ARG A 162 0.59 27.02 8.46
CA ARG A 162 0.51 25.67 9.04
C ARG A 162 1.36 24.68 8.27
N SER A 163 1.33 24.75 6.95
CA SER A 163 1.94 23.77 6.07
C SER A 163 2.61 24.39 4.84
N VAL A 164 3.55 23.65 4.27
CA VAL A 164 4.16 23.91 2.96
C VAL A 164 3.76 22.81 1.99
N PRO A 165 3.60 23.12 0.69
CA PRO A 165 3.12 22.15 -0.27
C PRO A 165 4.14 21.04 -0.53
N ARG A 166 3.62 19.97 -1.10
CA ARG A 166 4.37 18.78 -1.51
C ARG A 166 5.51 19.15 -2.46
N ARG A 167 6.75 18.81 -2.10
CA ARG A 167 7.93 18.97 -2.98
C ARG A 167 8.74 17.67 -3.08
N PRO A 168 9.26 17.32 -4.27
CA PRO A 168 10.16 16.19 -4.38
C PRO A 168 11.46 16.48 -3.62
N LEU A 169 12.05 15.43 -3.04
CA LEU A 169 13.33 15.54 -2.35
C LEU A 169 14.20 14.32 -2.64
N PRO A 170 15.26 14.46 -3.46
CA PRO A 170 16.25 13.41 -3.67
C PRO A 170 17.08 13.13 -2.41
N VAL A 171 17.57 11.90 -2.26
CA VAL A 171 18.55 11.55 -1.21
C VAL A 171 19.84 12.34 -1.41
N GLY A 172 20.43 12.80 -0.31
CA GLY A 172 21.61 13.67 -0.28
C GLY A 172 21.30 15.15 -0.53
N SER A 173 20.04 15.51 -0.80
CA SER A 173 19.60 16.90 -0.99
C SER A 173 18.88 17.42 0.25
N TYR A 174 18.51 18.71 0.22
CA TYR A 174 17.77 19.36 1.29
C TYR A 174 16.78 20.39 0.79
N LEU A 175 15.75 20.65 1.59
CA LEU A 175 14.85 21.79 1.44
C LEU A 175 15.09 22.77 2.59
N VAL A 176 14.85 24.05 2.32
CA VAL A 176 14.90 25.12 3.31
C VAL A 176 13.54 25.78 3.37
N PHE A 177 13.04 26.01 4.58
CA PHE A 177 11.78 26.68 4.82
C PHE A 177 11.96 27.88 5.75
N ALA A 178 11.34 29.00 5.38
CA ALA A 178 11.26 30.17 6.25
C ALA A 178 10.19 29.99 7.33
N LEU A 179 10.58 30.17 8.58
CA LEU A 179 9.71 30.19 9.75
C LEU A 179 9.71 31.59 10.39
N GLU A 180 8.60 31.93 11.05
CA GLU A 180 8.45 33.12 11.89
C GLU A 180 7.69 32.77 13.17
N ALA A 181 7.73 33.67 14.16
CA ALA A 181 6.92 33.54 15.37
C ALA A 181 5.43 33.41 15.04
N SER A 182 4.75 32.49 15.71
CA SER A 182 3.29 32.42 15.64
C SER A 182 2.66 33.67 16.25
N ARG A 183 1.48 34.04 15.78
CA ARG A 183 0.73 35.20 16.28
C ARG A 183 -0.37 34.73 17.21
N ALA A 184 -0.64 35.52 18.24
CA ALA A 184 -1.78 35.27 19.09
C ALA A 184 -3.07 35.36 18.27
N PRO A 185 -4.02 34.42 18.47
CA PRO A 185 -5.35 34.56 17.92
C PRO A 185 -6.08 35.74 18.57
N ARG A 186 -7.14 36.26 17.91
CA ARG A 186 -7.85 37.48 18.37
C ARG A 186 -8.46 37.42 19.78
N TRP A 187 -8.61 36.23 20.36
CA TRP A 187 -9.18 36.00 21.69
C TRP A 187 -8.13 35.74 22.77
N ILE A 188 -6.84 35.85 22.46
CA ILE A 188 -5.72 35.77 23.40
C ILE A 188 -4.84 37.00 23.20
N GLU A 189 -4.44 37.63 24.31
CA GLU A 189 -3.53 38.76 24.26
C GLU A 189 -2.12 38.33 23.84
N GLN A 190 -1.48 39.10 22.95
CA GLN A 190 -0.16 38.79 22.41
C GLN A 190 0.92 38.53 23.49
N PRO A 191 1.01 39.32 24.59
CA PRO A 191 1.97 39.05 25.66
C PRO A 191 1.76 37.71 26.38
N ASP A 192 0.51 37.25 26.50
CA ASP A 192 0.21 35.97 27.16
C ASP A 192 0.53 34.79 26.26
N TRP A 193 0.23 34.92 24.97
CA TRP A 193 0.63 33.98 23.93
C TRP A 193 2.16 33.79 23.90
N GLU A 194 2.89 34.91 23.83
CA GLU A 194 4.36 34.89 23.84
C GLU A 194 4.91 34.24 25.11
N ARG A 195 4.33 34.54 26.27
CA ARG A 195 4.75 33.93 27.55
C ARG A 195 4.54 32.42 27.54
N GLN A 196 3.40 31.96 27.02
CA GLN A 196 3.05 30.54 26.93
C GLN A 196 4.02 29.78 26.02
N TYR A 197 4.39 30.38 24.88
CA TYR A 197 5.18 29.71 23.85
C TYR A 197 6.66 30.09 23.80
N ARG A 198 7.14 31.02 24.64
CA ARG A 198 8.55 31.48 24.66
C ARG A 198 9.57 30.35 24.71
N ASN A 199 9.28 29.32 25.51
CA ASN A 199 10.13 28.13 25.67
C ASN A 199 9.49 26.89 25.05
N GLY A 200 8.52 27.09 24.14
CA GLY A 200 7.84 26.04 23.43
C GLY A 200 8.78 25.28 22.50
N ARG A 201 8.36 24.08 22.12
CA ARG A 201 9.05 23.26 21.13
C ARG A 201 8.33 23.40 19.79
N LEU A 202 9.10 23.48 18.71
CA LEU A 202 8.55 23.34 17.37
C LEU A 202 8.22 21.87 17.15
N ARG A 203 6.95 21.59 16.84
CA ARG A 203 6.45 20.24 16.55
C ARG A 203 5.98 20.20 15.10
N LEU A 204 6.51 19.26 14.35
CA LEU A 204 6.19 19.06 12.95
C LEU A 204 5.73 17.62 12.70
N ILE A 205 4.96 17.46 11.65
CA ILE A 205 4.74 16.18 10.99
C ILE A 205 5.26 16.32 9.56
N VAL A 206 6.19 15.45 9.18
CA VAL A 206 6.66 15.34 7.80
C VAL A 206 6.01 14.14 7.15
N THR A 207 5.26 14.38 6.09
CA THR A 207 4.67 13.31 5.27
C THR A 207 5.53 13.12 4.04
N CYS A 208 6.10 11.93 3.91
CA CYS A 208 6.89 11.52 2.76
C CYS A 208 6.09 10.54 1.90
N GLU A 209 6.08 10.76 0.59
CA GLU A 209 5.38 9.95 -0.39
C GLU A 209 6.34 9.46 -1.46
N LYS A 210 6.22 8.19 -1.81
CA LYS A 210 6.93 7.59 -2.94
C LYS A 210 5.98 6.66 -3.70
N THR A 211 6.01 6.73 -5.02
CA THR A 211 5.17 5.92 -5.90
C THR A 211 5.34 4.43 -5.59
N GLY A 212 4.24 3.73 -5.36
CA GLY A 212 4.25 2.31 -5.01
C GLY A 212 4.43 2.01 -3.52
N TYR A 213 4.55 3.02 -2.66
CA TYR A 213 4.64 2.86 -1.21
C TYR A 213 3.53 3.62 -0.49
N ARG A 214 3.11 3.09 0.68
CA ARG A 214 2.27 3.87 1.60
C ARG A 214 3.05 5.07 2.12
N PRO A 215 2.42 6.25 2.33
CA PRO A 215 3.11 7.40 2.89
C PRO A 215 3.74 7.11 4.26
N TRP A 216 4.87 7.74 4.53
CA TRP A 216 5.48 7.76 5.86
C TRP A 216 5.13 9.07 6.55
N HIS A 217 4.69 8.99 7.81
CA HIS A 217 4.39 10.14 8.66
C HIS A 217 5.42 10.19 9.79
N ILE A 218 6.37 11.13 9.69
CA ILE A 218 7.53 11.22 10.57
C ILE A 218 7.34 12.43 11.48
N PRO A 219 6.96 12.24 12.76
CA PRO A 219 6.90 13.34 13.70
C PRO A 219 8.31 13.81 14.03
N TRP A 220 8.48 15.12 14.16
CA TRP A 220 9.72 15.72 14.63
C TRP A 220 9.44 16.84 15.62
N GLU A 221 10.28 16.93 16.65
CA GLU A 221 10.17 17.96 17.68
C GLU A 221 11.56 18.45 18.07
N SER A 222 11.72 19.77 18.14
CA SER A 222 12.95 20.39 18.62
C SER A 222 12.65 21.61 19.47
N ALA A 223 13.55 21.88 20.43
CA ALA A 223 13.62 23.19 21.04
C ALA A 223 13.99 24.22 19.95
N ILE A 224 13.47 25.43 20.08
CA ILE A 224 13.89 26.54 19.24
C ILE A 224 15.31 26.92 19.68
N PRO A 225 16.24 27.17 18.76
CA PRO A 225 17.54 27.73 19.11
C PRO A 225 17.36 29.00 19.93
N ILE A 226 17.74 28.91 21.21
CA ILE A 226 17.85 30.05 22.11
C ILE A 226 19.27 30.59 21.90
N ASP A 227 19.39 31.91 21.72
CA ASP A 227 20.69 32.58 21.72
C ASP A 227 21.48 32.28 23.02
#